data_AF-A0A7S4EV24-F1
#
_entry.id   AF-A0A7S4EV24-F1
#
_cell.length_a   1.000
_cell.length_b   1.000
_cell.length_c   1.000
_cell.angle_alpha   90.00
_cell.angle_beta   90.00
_cell.angle_gamma   90.00
#
_symmetry.space_group_name_H-M   'P 1'
#
loop_
_entity.id
_entity.type
_entity.pdbx_description
1 polymer ?
#
loop_
_entity_poly.entity_id
_entity_poly.type
_entity_poly.pdbx_seq_one_letter_code
_entity_poly.pdbx_strand_id
1 'polypeptide(L)'
;MRSLCFIFVAVGSAGALRHSPKFPQVSTSTSRQAVLRAAFVSVLLPSSIGLLPYQPAAALEALGFKDLPKNTKQAYDQYWRPLQLGADFYVFELRDQISNPQKWDLVGSLAEGKSIGSASSPSRLEREFLSPMRILSLAFPPDAGGDDLQAALDGFERAMFNIGRLAKSAPGGLETPKAEQINMVLNQWESGRGYLNTFFDTINTVTLTQTLKTIPPGGEGYPRSKRLYTQLRKDAALCQNRGGEALAGIWGQLMVYGTVPGVNPCGGTDLSTYFTQ
;
A
#
# COMPACT_ATOMS: atom_id res chain seq x y z
N MET A 1 -4.80 -37.91 -49.89
CA MET A 1 -3.33 -38.15 -49.89
C MET A 1 -2.58 -36.85 -50.15
N ARG A 2 -2.15 -36.13 -49.11
CA ARG A 2 -1.01 -35.21 -49.13
C ARG A 2 -0.43 -35.20 -47.72
N SER A 3 0.76 -35.78 -47.61
CA SER A 3 1.57 -35.91 -46.39
C SER A 3 2.58 -34.77 -46.40
N LEU A 4 2.74 -34.03 -45.30
CA LEU A 4 3.74 -32.97 -45.16
C LEU A 4 4.55 -33.21 -43.88
N CYS A 5 5.87 -33.08 -44.07
CA CYS A 5 6.96 -33.42 -43.17
C CYS A 5 6.91 -32.74 -41.80
N PHE A 6 7.24 -33.53 -40.78
CA PHE A 6 7.81 -33.05 -39.52
C PHE A 6 9.33 -32.87 -39.68
N ILE A 7 9.85 -31.71 -39.25
CA ILE A 7 11.28 -31.52 -39.00
C ILE A 7 11.48 -31.41 -37.49
N PHE A 8 12.17 -32.40 -36.94
CA PHE A 8 12.78 -32.40 -35.61
C PHE A 8 14.15 -31.74 -35.70
N VAL A 9 14.47 -30.80 -34.80
CA VAL A 9 15.85 -30.38 -34.54
C VAL A 9 16.14 -30.65 -33.08
N ALA A 10 17.11 -31.55 -32.86
CA ALA A 10 17.70 -31.89 -31.57
C ALA A 10 19.02 -31.13 -31.40
N VAL A 11 19.23 -30.54 -30.22
CA VAL A 11 20.52 -30.10 -29.67
C VAL A 11 20.35 -30.30 -28.15
N GLY A 12 21.14 -31.02 -27.37
CA GLY A 12 22.54 -31.41 -27.49
C GLY A 12 23.20 -31.05 -26.15
N SER A 13 23.19 -31.98 -25.19
CA SER A 13 23.78 -31.85 -23.84
C SER A 13 25.29 -32.06 -23.84
N ALA A 14 26.03 -31.21 -23.12
CA ALA A 14 27.32 -31.43 -22.42
C ALA A 14 27.75 -30.05 -21.86
N GLY A 15 28.42 -29.85 -20.74
CA GLY A 15 29.11 -30.68 -19.76
C GLY A 15 29.93 -29.69 -18.91
N ALA A 16 29.88 -29.83 -17.59
CA ALA A 16 30.57 -28.95 -16.64
C ALA A 16 32.09 -29.17 -16.65
N LEU A 17 32.90 -28.12 -16.41
CA LEU A 17 34.20 -28.23 -15.74
C LEU A 17 34.62 -26.89 -15.11
N ARG A 18 35.13 -27.01 -13.88
CA ARG A 18 35.53 -25.95 -12.94
C ARG A 18 36.93 -25.44 -13.27
N HIS A 19 37.17 -24.14 -13.11
CA HIS A 19 38.52 -23.60 -12.82
C HIS A 19 38.45 -22.40 -11.87
N SER A 20 39.12 -22.53 -10.73
CA SER A 20 39.46 -21.45 -9.80
C SER A 20 40.90 -21.00 -10.03
N PRO A 21 41.20 -19.69 -10.07
CA PRO A 21 42.57 -19.21 -9.91
C PRO A 21 42.86 -18.79 -8.47
N LYS A 22 43.98 -19.30 -7.94
CA LYS A 22 44.66 -18.84 -6.73
C LYS A 22 45.47 -17.58 -7.03
N PHE A 23 45.46 -16.60 -6.11
CA PHE A 23 46.52 -15.60 -5.99
C PHE A 23 46.85 -15.32 -4.50
N PRO A 24 48.09 -14.89 -4.20
CA PRO A 24 48.77 -15.20 -2.94
C PRO A 24 48.58 -14.17 -1.83
N GLN A 25 48.71 -14.64 -0.59
CA GLN A 25 48.91 -13.81 0.59
C GLN A 25 50.37 -13.30 0.66
N VAL A 26 50.51 -12.00 0.94
CA VAL A 26 51.77 -11.41 1.44
C VAL A 26 51.48 -10.85 2.82
N SER A 27 52.32 -11.27 3.77
CA SER A 27 52.31 -10.89 5.18
C SER A 27 53.58 -10.11 5.52
N THR A 28 53.45 -9.01 6.26
CA THR A 28 54.47 -8.47 7.20
C THR A 28 53.77 -7.47 8.16
N SER A 29 53.66 -7.81 9.46
CA SER A 29 54.47 -7.29 10.60
C SER A 29 54.02 -5.88 11.08
N THR A 30 53.85 -5.50 12.35
CA THR A 30 54.04 -6.06 13.70
C THR A 30 53.41 -5.07 14.71
N SER A 31 53.07 -5.51 15.93
CA SER A 31 52.90 -4.71 17.18
C SER A 31 51.58 -3.90 17.30
N ARG A 32 50.74 -3.99 18.34
CA ARG A 32 50.92 -4.35 19.76
C ARG A 32 49.61 -4.89 20.34
N GLN A 33 49.76 -5.91 21.19
CA GLN A 33 48.90 -6.21 22.35
C GLN A 33 48.49 -4.90 23.07
N ALA A 34 47.34 -4.70 23.68
CA ALA A 34 46.23 -5.56 24.04
C ALA A 34 45.12 -4.66 24.61
N VAL A 35 44.00 -5.30 24.96
CA VAL A 35 43.01 -4.84 25.94
C VAL A 35 42.11 -3.68 25.45
N LEU A 36 40.96 -4.04 24.91
CA LEU A 36 39.68 -3.78 25.58
C LEU A 36 38.63 -4.71 24.99
N ARG A 37 38.40 -5.80 25.71
CA ARG A 37 37.18 -6.62 25.62
C ARG A 37 36.02 -5.73 26.06
N ALA A 38 35.32 -5.11 25.12
CA ALA A 38 33.96 -4.67 25.35
C ALA A 38 33.04 -5.83 24.94
N ALA A 39 32.37 -6.39 25.93
CA ALA A 39 31.35 -7.42 25.74
C ALA A 39 30.22 -6.85 24.88
N PHE A 40 30.08 -7.34 23.65
CA PHE A 40 28.81 -7.26 22.94
C PHE A 40 27.86 -8.23 23.64
N VAL A 41 27.09 -7.71 24.59
CA VAL A 41 25.83 -8.35 24.98
C VAL A 41 24.93 -8.22 23.76
N SER A 42 24.82 -9.31 22.99
CA SER A 42 23.72 -9.47 22.06
C SER A 42 22.44 -9.53 22.88
N VAL A 43 21.87 -8.37 23.18
CA VAL A 43 20.48 -8.27 23.61
C VAL A 43 19.66 -8.75 22.42
N LEU A 44 19.22 -10.01 22.50
CA LEU A 44 18.08 -10.49 21.76
C LEU A 44 16.89 -9.65 22.22
N LEU A 45 16.70 -8.49 21.60
CA LEU A 45 15.44 -7.78 21.70
C LEU A 45 14.40 -8.74 21.12
N PRO A 46 13.35 -9.12 21.89
CA PRO A 46 12.18 -9.67 21.26
C PRO A 46 11.73 -8.66 20.21
N SER A 47 11.42 -9.11 19.01
CA SER A 47 10.72 -8.33 17.99
C SER A 47 9.33 -8.01 18.50
N SER A 48 9.23 -7.15 19.51
CA SER A 48 8.03 -6.46 19.88
C SER A 48 7.67 -5.65 18.66
N ILE A 49 6.71 -6.15 17.89
CA ILE A 49 5.95 -5.35 16.94
C ILE A 49 5.29 -4.27 17.79
N GLY A 50 6.03 -3.18 18.02
CA GLY A 50 5.55 -2.03 18.74
C GLY A 50 4.45 -1.41 17.92
N LEU A 51 3.25 -1.36 18.48
CA LEU A 51 2.25 -0.37 18.11
C LEU A 51 2.96 0.98 18.20
N LEU A 52 3.34 1.57 17.07
CA LEU A 52 3.82 2.94 17.10
C LEU A 52 2.60 3.82 17.45
N PRO A 53 2.65 4.57 18.56
CA PRO A 53 1.65 5.60 18.78
C PRO A 53 1.70 6.54 17.58
N TYR A 54 0.53 6.84 17.02
CA TYR A 54 0.41 7.86 15.98
C TYR A 54 1.13 9.13 16.45
N GLN A 55 2.20 9.48 15.75
CA GLN A 55 2.92 10.73 15.95
C GLN A 55 2.45 11.68 14.86
N PRO A 56 1.94 12.87 15.21
CA PRO A 56 1.73 13.91 14.23
C PRO A 56 3.08 14.23 13.57
N ALA A 57 3.05 14.57 12.28
CA ALA A 57 4.26 14.90 11.52
C ALA A 57 5.14 15.88 12.31
N ALA A 58 6.46 15.65 12.30
CA ALA A 58 7.43 16.57 12.90
C ALA A 58 7.26 17.98 12.29
N ALA A 59 7.70 19.01 13.00
CA ALA A 59 7.57 20.41 12.58
C ALA A 59 8.33 20.66 11.26
N LEU A 60 7.62 20.39 10.17
CA LEU A 60 8.07 20.54 8.81
C LEU A 60 7.88 22.00 8.40
N GLU A 61 8.81 22.56 7.62
CA GLU A 61 8.56 23.87 7.03
C GLU A 61 7.35 23.77 6.11
N ALA A 62 6.28 24.48 6.46
CA ALA A 62 5.06 24.52 5.68
C ALA A 62 5.32 25.32 4.38
N LEU A 63 5.85 24.64 3.37
CA LEU A 63 5.95 25.15 2.01
C LEU A 63 4.55 25.19 1.41
N GLY A 64 3.83 26.30 1.61
CA GLY A 64 2.46 26.44 1.15
C GLY A 64 2.30 25.99 -0.31
N PHE A 65 1.13 25.46 -0.67
CA PHE A 65 0.91 24.78 -1.97
C PHE A 65 1.42 25.53 -3.21
N LYS A 66 1.52 26.86 -3.16
CA LYS A 66 2.03 27.70 -4.25
C LYS A 66 3.55 27.57 -4.46
N ASP A 67 4.29 27.21 -3.44
CA ASP A 67 5.76 27.16 -3.43
C ASP A 67 6.30 25.76 -3.79
N LEU A 68 5.42 24.76 -3.85
CA LEU A 68 5.79 23.41 -4.25
C LEU A 68 6.23 23.34 -5.73
N PRO A 69 7.11 22.38 -6.09
CA PRO A 69 7.43 22.09 -7.48
C PRO A 69 6.19 21.74 -8.30
N LYS A 70 6.19 22.08 -9.60
CA LYS A 70 5.05 21.82 -10.50
C LYS A 70 4.64 20.34 -10.53
N ASN A 71 5.63 19.44 -10.55
CA ASN A 71 5.37 18.00 -10.58
C ASN A 71 4.71 17.52 -9.29
N THR A 72 5.09 18.09 -8.14
CA THR A 72 4.47 17.80 -6.83
C THR A 72 3.00 18.19 -6.82
N LYS A 73 2.65 19.39 -7.32
CA LYS A 73 1.26 19.84 -7.42
C LYS A 73 0.43 18.95 -8.32
N GLN A 74 0.96 18.60 -9.49
CA GLN A 74 0.29 17.70 -10.43
C GLN A 74 0.05 16.31 -9.82
N ALA A 75 1.06 15.73 -9.16
CA ALA A 75 0.90 14.46 -8.47
C ALA A 75 -0.12 14.57 -7.34
N TYR A 76 -0.06 15.63 -6.52
CA TYR A 76 -1.04 15.89 -5.47
C TYR A 76 -2.45 15.92 -6.04
N ASP A 77 -2.74 16.81 -6.99
CA ASP A 77 -4.06 17.00 -7.60
C ASP A 77 -4.63 15.71 -8.19
N GLN A 78 -3.75 14.85 -8.73
CA GLN A 78 -4.13 13.57 -9.32
C GLN A 78 -4.43 12.48 -8.27
N TYR A 79 -3.65 12.40 -7.20
CA TYR A 79 -3.64 11.22 -6.31
C TYR A 79 -4.30 11.43 -4.95
N TRP A 80 -4.56 12.67 -4.51
CA TRP A 80 -5.19 12.89 -3.19
C TRP A 80 -6.60 12.28 -3.11
N ARG A 81 -7.40 12.37 -4.19
CA ARG A 81 -8.76 11.81 -4.25
C ARG A 81 -8.76 10.27 -4.22
N PRO A 82 -8.00 9.58 -5.08
CA PRO A 82 -7.75 8.14 -4.97
C PRO A 82 -7.35 7.70 -3.56
N LEU A 83 -6.41 8.42 -2.95
CA LEU A 83 -5.89 8.08 -1.64
C LEU A 83 -6.95 8.25 -0.53
N GLN A 84 -7.76 9.31 -0.60
CA GLN A 84 -8.89 9.51 0.30
C GLN A 84 -9.96 8.41 0.14
N LEU A 85 -10.23 7.95 -1.07
CA LEU A 85 -11.11 6.80 -1.31
C LEU A 85 -10.54 5.50 -0.74
N GLY A 86 -9.22 5.33 -0.81
CA GLY A 86 -8.51 4.25 -0.12
C GLY A 86 -8.75 4.28 1.39
N ALA A 87 -8.61 5.46 2.03
CA ALA A 87 -8.95 5.63 3.45
C ALA A 87 -10.43 5.34 3.76
N ASP A 88 -11.35 5.75 2.89
CA ASP A 88 -12.77 5.43 3.05
C ASP A 88 -13.03 3.92 3.00
N PHE A 89 -12.38 3.18 2.09
CA PHE A 89 -12.39 1.71 2.08
C PHE A 89 -11.79 1.12 3.37
N TYR A 90 -10.66 1.67 3.81
CA TYR A 90 -9.93 1.23 5.01
C TYR A 90 -10.82 1.22 6.25
N VAL A 91 -11.65 2.25 6.40
CA VAL A 91 -12.57 2.41 7.54
C VAL A 91 -13.88 1.65 7.32
N PHE A 92 -14.53 1.83 6.17
CA PHE A 92 -15.92 1.39 6.00
C PHE A 92 -16.07 -0.08 5.60
N GLU A 93 -15.02 -0.70 5.06
CA GLU A 93 -15.07 -2.08 4.59
C GLU A 93 -13.97 -2.93 5.21
N LEU A 94 -12.71 -2.50 5.13
CA LEU A 94 -11.60 -3.32 5.57
C LEU A 94 -11.69 -3.62 7.07
N ARG A 95 -12.04 -2.62 7.89
CA ARG A 95 -12.31 -2.84 9.32
C ARG A 95 -13.39 -3.90 9.54
N ASP A 96 -14.53 -3.76 8.88
CA ASP A 96 -15.66 -4.71 8.97
C ASP A 96 -15.25 -6.13 8.50
N GLN A 97 -14.35 -6.24 7.52
CA GLN A 97 -13.81 -7.51 7.02
C GLN A 97 -12.81 -8.13 8.00
N ILE A 98 -11.95 -7.32 8.64
CA ILE A 98 -10.99 -7.79 9.64
C ILE A 98 -11.71 -8.26 10.90
N SER A 99 -12.75 -7.54 11.34
CA SER A 99 -13.55 -7.92 12.50
C SER A 99 -14.39 -9.18 12.28
N ASN A 100 -14.58 -9.62 11.03
CA ASN A 100 -15.32 -10.83 10.70
C ASN A 100 -14.40 -11.90 10.08
N PRO A 101 -13.97 -12.92 10.86
CA PRO A 101 -13.14 -14.02 10.37
C PRO A 101 -13.63 -14.72 9.11
N GLN A 102 -14.95 -14.80 8.89
CA GLN A 102 -15.52 -15.43 7.69
C GLN A 102 -15.20 -14.68 6.40
N LYS A 103 -14.67 -13.45 6.50
CA LYS A 103 -14.28 -12.61 5.37
C LYS A 103 -12.76 -12.52 5.21
N TRP A 104 -11.98 -13.28 5.98
CA TRP A 104 -10.52 -13.20 5.95
C TRP A 104 -9.91 -13.66 4.62
N ASP A 105 -10.63 -14.44 3.82
CA ASP A 105 -10.25 -14.71 2.43
C ASP A 105 -10.15 -13.42 1.60
N LEU A 106 -11.13 -12.50 1.77
CA LEU A 106 -11.11 -11.19 1.10
C LEU A 106 -9.94 -10.34 1.59
N VAL A 107 -9.66 -10.38 2.90
CA VAL A 107 -8.54 -9.65 3.52
C VAL A 107 -7.19 -10.20 3.01
N GLY A 108 -7.03 -11.51 2.95
CA GLY A 108 -5.84 -12.18 2.42
C GLY A 108 -5.58 -11.82 0.95
N SER A 109 -6.64 -11.70 0.16
CA SER A 109 -6.54 -11.38 -1.27
C SER A 109 -6.17 -9.93 -1.58
N LEU A 110 -6.12 -9.02 -0.59
CA LEU A 110 -5.86 -7.59 -0.82
C LEU A 110 -4.53 -7.33 -1.52
N ALA A 111 -3.50 -8.09 -1.16
CA ALA A 111 -2.15 -7.99 -1.72
C ALA A 111 -1.96 -8.89 -2.95
N GLU A 112 -2.95 -9.68 -3.34
CA GLU A 112 -2.85 -10.59 -4.48
C GLU A 112 -3.19 -9.85 -5.78
N GLY A 113 -2.27 -9.92 -6.74
CA GLY A 113 -2.54 -9.50 -8.12
C GLY A 113 -3.43 -10.52 -8.83
N LYS A 114 -4.19 -10.08 -9.82
CA LYS A 114 -4.94 -10.98 -10.71
C LYS A 114 -4.14 -11.17 -12.00
N SER A 115 -3.89 -12.41 -12.39
CA SER A 115 -3.34 -12.72 -13.72
C SER A 115 -4.50 -13.14 -14.63
N ILE A 116 -4.69 -12.43 -15.74
CA ILE A 116 -5.66 -12.78 -16.78
C ILE A 116 -4.86 -12.96 -18.08
N GLY A 117 -4.57 -14.21 -18.44
CA GLY A 117 -3.75 -14.53 -19.60
C GLY A 117 -2.30 -14.04 -19.43
N SER A 118 -1.80 -13.25 -20.39
CA SER A 118 -0.45 -12.67 -20.36
C SER A 118 -0.37 -11.35 -19.59
N ALA A 119 -1.50 -10.77 -19.16
CA ALA A 119 -1.55 -9.50 -18.45
C ALA A 119 -1.73 -9.74 -16.93
N SER A 120 -0.78 -9.22 -16.14
CA SER A 120 -0.93 -9.15 -14.69
C SER A 120 -1.54 -7.80 -14.29
N SER A 121 -2.62 -7.84 -13.52
CA SER A 121 -3.23 -6.67 -12.91
C SER A 121 -2.69 -6.49 -11.50
N PRO A 122 -2.33 -5.25 -11.11
CA PRO A 122 -1.85 -4.97 -9.76
C PRO A 122 -2.92 -5.34 -8.72
N SER A 123 -2.45 -5.71 -7.53
CA SER A 123 -3.32 -6.01 -6.40
C SER A 123 -4.15 -4.78 -6.00
N ARG A 124 -5.20 -5.01 -5.22
CA ARG A 124 -6.02 -3.91 -4.70
C ARG A 124 -5.18 -2.99 -3.82
N LEU A 125 -4.37 -3.57 -2.93
CA LEU A 125 -3.45 -2.84 -2.06
C LEU A 125 -2.49 -1.95 -2.87
N GLU A 126 -1.89 -2.50 -3.92
CA GLU A 126 -0.96 -1.77 -4.76
C GLU A 126 -1.65 -0.59 -5.46
N ARG A 127 -2.83 -0.84 -6.04
CA ARG A 127 -3.54 0.14 -6.86
C ARG A 127 -4.19 1.28 -6.05
N GLU A 128 -4.79 0.95 -4.90
CA GLU A 128 -5.59 1.90 -4.12
C GLU A 128 -4.77 2.62 -3.04
N PHE A 129 -3.64 2.05 -2.60
CA PHE A 129 -2.81 2.62 -1.55
C PHE A 129 -1.36 2.81 -1.98
N LEU A 130 -0.63 1.73 -2.25
CA LEU A 130 0.83 1.80 -2.34
C LEU A 130 1.30 2.63 -3.55
N SER A 131 0.67 2.48 -4.71
CA SER A 131 1.03 3.22 -5.91
C SER A 131 0.77 4.73 -5.75
N PRO A 132 -0.44 5.19 -5.34
CA PRO A 132 -0.65 6.60 -5.01
C PRO A 132 0.32 7.15 -3.96
N MET A 133 0.53 6.41 -2.86
CA MET A 133 1.44 6.83 -1.80
C MET A 133 2.88 6.93 -2.28
N ARG A 134 3.36 5.96 -3.08
CA ARG A 134 4.71 5.96 -3.65
C ARG A 134 4.92 7.10 -4.64
N ILE A 135 3.94 7.38 -5.48
CA ILE A 135 4.04 8.50 -6.43
C ILE A 135 4.09 9.83 -5.67
N LEU A 136 3.25 10.00 -4.65
CA LEU A 136 3.27 11.21 -3.83
C LEU A 136 4.58 11.33 -3.05
N SER A 137 5.05 10.26 -2.40
CA SER A 137 6.29 10.30 -1.62
C SER A 137 7.53 10.63 -2.45
N LEU A 138 7.55 10.22 -3.72
CA LEU A 138 8.63 10.55 -4.67
C LEU A 138 8.47 11.94 -5.29
N ALA A 139 7.25 12.47 -5.36
CA ALA A 139 6.98 13.78 -5.94
C ALA A 139 7.23 14.93 -4.96
N PHE A 140 7.09 14.69 -3.65
CA PHE A 140 7.43 15.66 -2.62
C PHE A 140 8.95 15.67 -2.40
N PRO A 141 9.59 16.85 -2.41
CA PRO A 141 11.02 16.90 -2.16
C PRO A 141 11.32 16.58 -0.67
N PRO A 142 12.54 16.11 -0.34
CA PRO A 142 12.86 15.64 1.02
C PRO A 142 12.66 16.69 2.11
N ASP A 143 12.99 17.95 1.81
CA ASP A 143 12.77 19.12 2.67
C ASP A 143 11.29 19.46 2.89
N ALA A 144 10.42 19.09 1.94
CA ALA A 144 8.97 19.17 2.07
C ALA A 144 8.33 17.86 2.56
N GLY A 145 9.07 17.07 3.34
CA GLY A 145 8.53 15.87 4.00
C GLY A 145 8.49 14.63 3.11
N GLY A 146 9.19 14.62 1.98
CA GLY A 146 9.33 13.43 1.12
C GLY A 146 9.88 12.21 1.87
N ASP A 147 10.81 12.41 2.80
CA ASP A 147 11.39 11.34 3.62
C ASP A 147 10.37 10.79 4.65
N ASP A 148 9.59 11.68 5.28
CA ASP A 148 8.52 11.29 6.20
C ASP A 148 7.41 10.51 5.48
N LEU A 149 7.08 10.90 4.24
CA LEU A 149 6.11 10.20 3.40
C LEU A 149 6.61 8.79 3.02
N GLN A 150 7.89 8.65 2.70
CA GLN A 150 8.49 7.33 2.42
C GLN A 150 8.49 6.44 3.67
N ALA A 151 8.87 6.98 4.83
CA ALA A 151 8.85 6.22 6.08
C ALA A 151 7.43 5.77 6.47
N ALA A 152 6.44 6.64 6.29
CA ALA A 152 5.03 6.32 6.51
C ALA A 152 4.52 5.27 5.50
N LEU A 153 4.89 5.36 4.22
CA LEU A 153 4.61 4.33 3.20
C LEU A 153 5.16 2.97 3.62
N ASP A 154 6.44 2.89 3.97
CA ASP A 154 7.09 1.63 4.36
C ASP A 154 6.44 1.01 5.62
N GLY A 155 6.03 1.86 6.57
CA GLY A 155 5.26 1.44 7.73
C GLY A 155 3.90 0.85 7.36
N PHE A 156 3.14 1.58 6.54
CA PHE A 156 1.83 1.18 6.05
C PHE A 156 1.89 -0.13 5.26
N GLU A 157 2.84 -0.23 4.33
CA GLU A 157 3.07 -1.41 3.50
C GLU A 157 3.31 -2.66 4.35
N ARG A 158 4.22 -2.57 5.33
CA ARG A 158 4.49 -3.67 6.28
C ARG A 158 3.26 -4.07 7.08
N ALA A 159 2.48 -3.10 7.58
CA ALA A 159 1.26 -3.38 8.32
C ALA A 159 0.23 -4.14 7.46
N MET A 160 0.01 -3.67 6.22
CA MET A 160 -0.93 -4.30 5.30
C MET A 160 -0.52 -5.70 4.85
N PHE A 161 0.76 -5.93 4.58
CA PHE A 161 1.27 -7.28 4.30
C PHE A 161 1.13 -8.21 5.50
N ASN A 162 1.36 -7.72 6.72
CA ASN A 162 1.13 -8.51 7.93
C ASN A 162 -0.34 -8.86 8.13
N ILE A 163 -1.27 -7.94 7.87
CA ILE A 163 -2.72 -8.22 7.87
C ILE A 163 -3.02 -9.37 6.91
N GLY A 164 -2.57 -9.27 5.65
CA GLY A 164 -2.83 -10.30 4.64
C GLY A 164 -2.21 -11.65 5.00
N ARG A 165 -0.98 -11.66 5.53
CA ARG A 165 -0.29 -12.87 5.98
C ARG A 165 -1.02 -13.54 7.15
N LEU A 166 -1.39 -12.77 8.16
CA LEU A 166 -2.10 -13.27 9.34
C LEU A 166 -3.47 -13.82 8.96
N ALA A 167 -4.22 -13.11 8.10
CA ALA A 167 -5.52 -13.54 7.61
C ALA A 167 -5.43 -14.87 6.85
N LYS A 168 -4.45 -15.04 5.96
CA LYS A 168 -4.23 -16.31 5.22
C LYS A 168 -3.77 -17.47 6.09
N SER A 169 -3.03 -17.17 7.17
CA SER A 169 -2.51 -18.19 8.08
C SER A 169 -3.56 -18.72 9.06
N ALA A 170 -4.74 -18.11 9.09
CA ALA A 170 -5.84 -18.55 9.93
C ALA A 170 -6.41 -19.88 9.41
N PRO A 171 -7.02 -20.70 10.29
CA PRO A 171 -7.72 -21.90 9.87
C PRO A 171 -8.76 -21.52 8.79
N GLY A 172 -8.67 -22.13 7.61
CA GLY A 172 -9.65 -21.88 6.54
C GLY A 172 -11.01 -22.50 6.89
N GLY A 173 -12.11 -21.82 6.58
CA GLY A 173 -13.46 -22.37 6.71
C GLY A 173 -14.16 -22.17 8.06
N LEU A 174 -14.98 -23.16 8.46
CA LEU A 174 -15.94 -23.12 9.59
C LEU A 174 -15.31 -22.96 10.99
N GLU A 175 -13.98 -23.07 11.10
CA GLU A 175 -13.28 -22.96 12.36
C GLU A 175 -12.94 -21.49 12.65
N THR A 176 -13.43 -21.00 13.80
CA THR A 176 -13.22 -19.58 14.16
C THR A 176 -11.77 -19.39 14.62
N PRO A 177 -11.02 -18.41 14.06
CA PRO A 177 -9.68 -18.08 14.52
C PRO A 177 -9.65 -17.75 16.01
N LYS A 178 -8.51 -18.01 16.65
CA LYS A 178 -8.34 -17.70 18.08
C LYS A 178 -8.44 -16.19 18.31
N ALA A 179 -8.97 -15.78 19.47
CA ALA A 179 -9.06 -14.37 19.84
C ALA A 179 -7.71 -13.63 19.74
N GLU A 180 -6.60 -14.31 20.07
CA GLU A 180 -5.25 -13.78 19.91
C GLU A 180 -4.93 -13.43 18.45
N GLN A 181 -5.29 -14.27 17.49
CA GLN A 181 -5.06 -14.01 16.06
C GLN A 181 -5.90 -12.81 15.59
N ILE A 182 -7.15 -12.73 16.03
CA ILE A 182 -8.03 -11.58 15.73
C ILE A 182 -7.40 -10.29 16.26
N ASN A 183 -6.92 -10.29 17.50
CA ASN A 183 -6.25 -9.15 18.10
C ASN A 183 -4.95 -8.78 17.37
N MET A 184 -4.18 -9.77 16.90
CA MET A 184 -2.99 -9.49 16.08
C MET A 184 -3.35 -8.77 14.78
N VAL A 185 -4.40 -9.21 14.06
CA VAL A 185 -4.84 -8.54 12.83
C VAL A 185 -5.37 -7.13 13.12
N LEU A 186 -6.16 -6.95 14.18
CA LEU A 186 -6.65 -5.64 14.61
C LEU A 186 -5.52 -4.69 14.99
N ASN A 187 -4.48 -5.17 15.67
CA ASN A 187 -3.30 -4.36 16.02
C ASN A 187 -2.53 -3.93 14.76
N GLN A 188 -2.45 -4.78 13.73
CA GLN A 188 -1.86 -4.39 12.45
C GLN A 188 -2.73 -3.38 11.71
N TRP A 189 -4.06 -3.48 11.81
CA TRP A 189 -4.97 -2.47 11.27
C TRP A 189 -4.79 -1.13 11.99
N GLU A 190 -4.68 -1.10 13.31
CA GLU A 190 -4.39 0.13 14.06
C GLU A 190 -3.02 0.72 13.71
N SER A 191 -2.02 -0.14 13.48
CA SER A 191 -0.69 0.30 13.03
C SER A 191 -0.74 0.92 11.63
N GLY A 192 -1.43 0.25 10.69
CA GLY A 192 -1.63 0.77 9.33
C GLY A 192 -2.38 2.10 9.33
N ARG A 193 -3.43 2.22 10.16
CA ARG A 193 -4.13 3.49 10.39
C ARG A 193 -3.16 4.59 10.83
N GLY A 194 -2.30 4.30 11.81
CA GLY A 194 -1.30 5.23 12.31
C GLY A 194 -0.40 5.77 11.19
N TYR A 195 0.18 4.88 10.39
CA TYR A 195 1.03 5.27 9.26
C TYR A 195 0.29 6.04 8.18
N LEU A 196 -0.95 5.65 7.85
CA LEU A 196 -1.76 6.36 6.87
C LEU A 196 -2.11 7.78 7.33
N ASN A 197 -2.40 7.95 8.63
CA ASN A 197 -2.61 9.28 9.19
C ASN A 197 -1.34 10.13 9.15
N THR A 198 -0.19 9.58 9.57
CA THR A 198 1.09 10.29 9.45
C THR A 198 1.32 10.75 8.01
N PHE A 199 1.07 9.89 7.03
CA PHE A 199 1.15 10.26 5.61
C PHE A 199 0.21 11.42 5.24
N PHE A 200 -1.04 11.39 5.71
CA PHE A 200 -2.04 12.42 5.44
C PHE A 200 -1.68 13.75 6.10
N ASP A 201 -1.20 13.71 7.33
CA ASP A 201 -0.83 14.91 8.08
C ASP A 201 0.40 15.58 7.49
N THR A 202 1.39 14.82 7.03
CA THR A 202 2.54 15.38 6.30
C THR A 202 2.05 16.12 5.05
N ILE A 203 1.21 15.51 4.22
CA ILE A 203 0.66 16.18 3.02
C ILE A 203 -0.18 17.42 3.40
N ASN A 204 -1.06 17.31 4.39
CA ASN A 204 -1.91 18.42 4.81
C ASN A 204 -1.09 19.59 5.36
N THR A 205 -0.01 19.31 6.10
CA THR A 205 0.89 20.32 6.66
C THR A 205 1.66 21.03 5.56
N VAL A 206 2.25 20.28 4.63
CA VAL A 206 2.99 20.86 3.51
C VAL A 206 2.05 21.68 2.62
N THR A 207 0.92 21.10 2.21
CA THR A 207 0.03 21.77 1.24
C THR A 207 -0.81 22.88 1.86
N LEU A 208 -0.96 22.91 3.19
CA LEU A 208 -1.86 23.83 3.92
C LEU A 208 -3.34 23.73 3.47
N THR A 209 -3.78 22.57 3.00
CA THR A 209 -5.14 22.40 2.45
C THR A 209 -6.12 21.67 3.39
N GLN A 210 -5.63 20.89 4.36
CA GLN A 210 -6.45 20.03 5.24
C GLN A 210 -7.50 19.17 4.48
N THR A 211 -7.17 18.80 3.25
CA THR A 211 -8.08 18.10 2.34
C THR A 211 -8.22 16.63 2.73
N LEU A 212 -7.10 15.99 3.06
CA LEU A 212 -7.07 14.59 3.47
C LEU A 212 -7.60 14.45 4.90
N LYS A 213 -8.61 13.60 5.11
CA LYS A 213 -9.22 13.38 6.42
C LYS A 213 -8.58 12.17 7.08
N THR A 214 -8.00 12.39 8.27
CA THR A 214 -7.39 11.34 9.08
C THR A 214 -8.45 10.40 9.66
N ILE A 215 -8.01 9.19 9.98
CA ILE A 215 -8.84 8.12 10.52
C ILE A 215 -8.71 8.10 12.05
N PRO A 216 -9.80 8.27 12.82
CA PRO A 216 -9.75 8.22 14.27
C PRO A 216 -9.44 6.79 14.78
N PRO A 217 -8.99 6.63 16.03
CA PRO A 217 -8.78 5.31 16.64
C PRO A 217 -10.03 4.42 16.50
N GLY A 218 -9.84 3.16 16.11
CA GLY A 218 -10.95 2.25 15.82
C GLY A 218 -11.84 2.69 14.65
N GLY A 219 -11.52 3.76 13.91
CA GLY A 219 -12.39 4.29 12.86
C GLY A 219 -13.70 4.91 13.36
N GLU A 220 -13.88 5.07 14.68
CA GLU A 220 -15.10 5.63 15.28
C GLU A 220 -15.13 7.16 15.16
N GLY A 221 -16.25 7.71 14.69
CA GLY A 221 -16.37 9.15 14.47
C GLY A 221 -15.63 9.66 13.22
N TYR A 222 -15.31 8.77 12.27
CA TYR A 222 -14.70 9.17 11.00
C TYR A 222 -15.60 10.20 10.27
N PRO A 223 -15.07 11.38 9.88
CA PRO A 223 -15.90 12.53 9.47
C PRO A 223 -16.63 12.34 8.13
N ARG A 224 -16.22 11.36 7.33
CA ARG A 224 -16.80 11.12 5.99
C ARG A 224 -17.99 10.19 6.05
N SER A 225 -18.93 10.31 5.11
CA SER A 225 -20.19 9.55 5.15
C SER A 225 -20.06 8.15 4.53
N LYS A 226 -20.24 7.11 5.35
CA LYS A 226 -20.40 5.71 4.87
C LYS A 226 -21.56 5.56 3.87
N ARG A 227 -22.63 6.36 4.04
CA ARG A 227 -23.80 6.36 3.14
C ARG A 227 -23.42 6.84 1.74
N LEU A 228 -22.75 7.99 1.65
CA LEU A 228 -22.30 8.53 0.36
C LEU A 228 -21.24 7.64 -0.29
N TYR A 229 -20.34 7.06 0.51
CA TYR A 229 -19.37 6.07 0.02
C TYR A 229 -20.07 4.86 -0.62
N THR A 230 -21.05 4.30 0.08
CA THR A 230 -21.82 3.16 -0.41
C THR A 230 -22.58 3.50 -1.70
N GLN A 231 -23.13 4.70 -1.80
CA GLN A 231 -23.80 5.16 -3.01
C GLN A 231 -22.80 5.31 -4.17
N LEU A 232 -21.65 5.94 -3.93
CA LEU A 232 -20.59 6.08 -4.93
C LEU A 232 -20.15 4.72 -5.47
N ARG A 233 -20.01 3.72 -4.61
CA ARG A 233 -19.68 2.35 -5.02
C ARG A 233 -20.76 1.71 -5.90
N LYS A 234 -22.03 1.89 -5.54
CA LYS A 234 -23.16 1.37 -6.33
C LYS A 234 -23.20 2.02 -7.70
N ASP A 235 -23.03 3.34 -7.76
CA ASP A 235 -22.94 4.10 -8.99
C ASP A 235 -21.75 3.59 -9.84
N ALA A 236 -20.61 3.28 -9.21
CA ALA A 236 -19.42 2.76 -9.90
C ALA A 236 -19.69 1.39 -10.56
N ALA A 237 -20.35 0.51 -9.83
CA ALA A 237 -20.70 -0.82 -10.32
C ALA A 237 -21.71 -0.74 -11.47
N LEU A 238 -22.68 0.18 -11.39
CA LEU A 238 -23.62 0.45 -12.48
C LEU A 238 -22.89 0.96 -13.73
N CYS A 239 -21.89 1.83 -13.58
CA CYS A 239 -21.03 2.27 -14.68
C CYS A 239 -20.30 1.12 -15.38
N GLN A 240 -19.68 0.23 -14.61
CA GLN A 240 -18.94 -0.92 -15.14
C GLN A 240 -19.88 -1.87 -15.90
N ASN A 241 -21.03 -2.20 -15.32
CA ASN A 241 -22.00 -3.11 -15.91
C ASN A 241 -22.65 -2.58 -17.21
N ARG A 242 -22.65 -1.25 -17.43
CA ARG A 242 -23.19 -0.61 -18.65
C ARG A 242 -22.18 -0.53 -19.80
N GLY A 243 -21.08 -1.27 -19.75
CA GLY A 243 -20.06 -1.27 -20.81
C GLY A 243 -19.02 -0.15 -20.64
N GLY A 244 -18.93 0.47 -19.47
CA GLY A 244 -17.86 1.42 -19.12
C GLY A 244 -16.49 0.77 -18.92
N GLU A 245 -16.28 -0.44 -19.45
CA GLU A 245 -15.07 -1.25 -19.24
C GLU A 245 -13.84 -0.62 -19.93
N ALA A 246 -14.03 0.10 -21.05
CA ALA A 246 -12.97 0.83 -21.73
C ALA A 246 -12.38 2.02 -20.92
N LEU A 247 -13.10 2.50 -19.90
CA LEU A 247 -12.63 3.57 -18.99
C LEU A 247 -12.33 3.06 -17.58
N ALA A 248 -12.88 1.91 -17.19
CA ALA A 248 -12.69 1.31 -15.87
C ALA A 248 -11.45 0.41 -15.74
N GLY A 249 -11.00 -0.19 -16.85
CA GLY A 249 -9.91 -1.17 -16.87
C GLY A 249 -8.54 -0.63 -16.47
N ILE A 250 -8.32 0.68 -16.52
CA ILE A 250 -7.00 1.29 -16.24
C ILE A 250 -6.84 1.67 -14.75
N TRP A 251 -7.95 1.81 -13.99
CA TRP A 251 -7.91 2.34 -12.62
C TRP A 251 -8.51 1.39 -11.57
N GLY A 252 -8.94 0.20 -12.01
CA GLY A 252 -9.48 -0.84 -11.16
C GLY A 252 -10.82 -0.50 -10.54
N GLN A 253 -11.50 -1.54 -10.09
CA GLN A 253 -12.96 -1.66 -9.96
C GLN A 253 -13.70 -0.63 -9.06
N LEU A 254 -13.05 0.42 -8.55
CA LEU A 254 -13.69 1.54 -7.86
C LEU A 254 -13.23 2.93 -8.31
N MET A 255 -12.15 3.05 -9.08
CA MET A 255 -11.48 4.34 -9.33
C MET A 255 -11.71 4.89 -10.74
N VAL A 256 -12.97 4.83 -11.20
CA VAL A 256 -13.41 5.46 -12.46
C VAL A 256 -14.03 6.84 -12.19
N TYR A 257 -13.49 7.56 -11.20
CA TYR A 257 -14.06 8.85 -10.77
C TYR A 257 -13.03 9.98 -10.71
N GLY A 258 -11.80 9.75 -11.18
CA GLY A 258 -10.69 10.68 -10.98
C GLY A 258 -10.29 11.56 -12.17
N THR A 259 -10.62 11.19 -13.42
CA THR A 259 -9.90 11.75 -14.59
C THR A 259 -10.70 12.68 -15.49
N VAL A 260 -11.99 12.93 -15.21
CA VAL A 260 -12.77 13.96 -15.92
C VAL A 260 -13.48 14.87 -14.93
N PRO A 261 -13.07 16.15 -14.81
CA PRO A 261 -13.82 17.14 -14.06
C PRO A 261 -15.26 17.25 -14.59
N GLY A 262 -16.25 17.08 -13.72
CA GLY A 262 -17.65 17.45 -14.00
C GLY A 262 -18.51 16.44 -14.76
N VAL A 263 -18.04 15.20 -15.00
CA VAL A 263 -18.85 14.18 -15.68
C VAL A 263 -18.98 12.95 -14.79
N ASN A 264 -20.16 12.77 -14.18
CA ASN A 264 -20.58 11.47 -13.65
C ASN A 264 -21.48 10.80 -14.72
N PRO A 265 -20.93 9.94 -15.60
CA PRO A 265 -21.71 9.38 -16.70
C PRO A 265 -22.72 8.30 -16.28
N CYS A 266 -22.75 7.87 -15.00
CA CYS A 266 -23.60 6.73 -14.62
C CYS A 266 -24.06 6.67 -13.15
N GLY A 267 -24.12 7.81 -12.46
CA GLY A 267 -24.63 7.89 -11.07
C GLY A 267 -25.18 9.26 -10.67
N GLY A 268 -25.90 9.28 -9.54
CA GLY A 268 -26.48 10.50 -8.95
C GLY A 268 -25.58 11.14 -7.89
N THR A 269 -24.49 10.48 -7.50
CA THR A 269 -23.53 11.05 -6.53
C THR A 269 -22.66 12.09 -7.23
N ASP A 270 -22.82 13.35 -6.86
CA ASP A 270 -21.88 14.39 -7.28
C ASP A 270 -20.52 14.20 -6.58
N LEU A 271 -19.46 14.03 -7.37
CA LEU A 271 -18.10 13.86 -6.88
C LEU A 271 -17.61 15.08 -6.12
N SER A 272 -18.06 16.27 -6.52
CA SER A 272 -17.68 17.49 -5.80
C SER A 272 -18.25 17.47 -4.37
N THR A 273 -19.52 17.10 -4.24
CA THR A 273 -20.19 16.88 -2.95
C THR A 273 -19.52 15.76 -2.14
N TYR A 274 -19.07 14.67 -2.79
CA TYR A 274 -18.40 13.58 -2.09
C TYR A 274 -17.02 13.96 -1.53
N PHE A 275 -16.24 14.77 -2.23
CA PHE A 275 -14.90 15.11 -1.76
C PHE A 275 -14.86 16.36 -0.86
N THR A 276 -15.96 17.12 -0.76
CA THR A 276 -16.09 18.30 0.10
C THR A 276 -16.69 18.00 1.49
N GLN A 277 -17.00 16.73 1.78
CA GLN A 277 -17.42 16.25 3.10
C GLN A 277 -16.39 16.53 4.20
#